data_AF-A0A016TBQ5-F1
#
_entry.id   AF-A0A016TBQ5-F1
#
_cell.length_a   1.000
_cell.length_b   1.000
_cell.length_c   1.000
_cell.angle_alpha   90.00
_cell.angle_beta   90.00
_cell.angle_gamma   90.00
#
_symmetry.space_group_name_H-M   'P 1'
#
loop_
_entity.id
_entity.type
_entity.pdbx_description
1 polymer ?
#
loop_
_entity_poly.entity_id
_entity_poly.type
_entity_poly.pdbx_seq_one_letter_code
_entity_poly.pdbx_strand_id
1 'polypeptide(L)'
;MNLVESLADPAKCQVIERLAYNSSSEALDAWQNAANTLAFTYERILQLPSPSFWSSVIYNKTIMQSFDAVLEAIPRRFEIDEYRLVFGWDPSVAMAANRLYHSTLAIFLRVAVYNKKIDPSMPQKLYLEAVRDRGVLPARRLTCALSFFAEHSQLMVEIARRRGLIDPSVSNDSAKICSELSEMISTMENDANRLVQEFCAREGVAKLKVAKLVDDWFCTVMALCQDGCAIVDILSQAGLLKDASRYVSGIPALVQCVDRLFTTEFIMDVAMTLSDYPLRRLLRLRTQVLQSGVDFYHTVLVRMSRDQKVATILSVLELERFIFLLNEKQNLLELVEGCQKEQQDYIERALESVCESQRAETVRELEKCGLLTVGDLYLSSFGCGPKQSADYLELNLRYLHRVGGRRNYDRGFLISIFSTILKFFLQAFYFSMISWNIHAKCSMLAADVV
;
A
#
# COMPACT_ATOMS: atom_id res chain seq x y z
N MET A 1 18.80 -16.32 -35.27
CA MET A 1 17.74 -17.22 -34.77
C MET A 1 16.52 -17.09 -35.66
N ASN A 2 15.89 -18.19 -36.09
CA ASN A 2 14.62 -18.17 -36.82
C ASN A 2 13.48 -18.45 -35.85
N LEU A 3 12.56 -17.48 -35.70
CA LEU A 3 11.40 -17.57 -34.80
C LEU A 3 10.15 -17.89 -35.62
N VAL A 4 9.66 -19.12 -35.53
CA VAL A 4 8.52 -19.60 -36.31
C VAL A 4 7.52 -20.30 -35.40
N GLU A 5 6.23 -20.20 -35.76
CA GLU A 5 5.13 -20.77 -34.96
C GLU A 5 5.26 -22.28 -34.75
N SER A 6 5.83 -23.01 -35.71
CA SER A 6 6.04 -24.46 -35.58
C SER A 6 7.01 -24.88 -34.48
N LEU A 7 7.79 -23.94 -33.93
CA LEU A 7 8.69 -24.19 -32.79
C LEU A 7 8.04 -23.84 -31.44
N ALA A 8 6.84 -23.25 -31.44
CA ALA A 8 6.12 -22.90 -30.23
C ALA A 8 5.59 -24.16 -29.52
N ASP A 9 5.76 -24.20 -28.20
CA ASP A 9 5.16 -25.23 -27.37
C ASP A 9 3.63 -25.10 -27.39
N PRO A 10 2.89 -26.18 -27.67
CA PRO A 10 1.45 -26.13 -27.83
C PRO A 10 0.67 -26.14 -26.50
N ALA A 11 1.33 -26.19 -25.33
CA ALA A 11 0.61 -26.21 -24.07
C ALA A 11 -0.20 -24.94 -23.86
N LYS A 12 -1.40 -25.14 -23.33
CA LYS A 12 -2.29 -24.06 -22.94
C LYS A 12 -2.00 -23.73 -21.49
N CYS A 13 -1.54 -22.52 -21.24
CA CYS A 13 -1.48 -22.00 -19.88
C CYS A 13 -2.88 -21.59 -19.43
N GLN A 14 -3.33 -22.14 -18.32
CA GLN A 14 -4.62 -21.77 -17.72
C GLN A 14 -4.53 -20.37 -17.11
N VAL A 15 -5.63 -19.63 -17.16
CA VAL A 15 -5.79 -18.37 -16.43
C VAL A 15 -6.16 -18.70 -15.00
N ILE A 16 -5.44 -18.12 -14.05
CA ILE A 16 -5.74 -18.24 -12.62
C ILE A 16 -6.37 -16.93 -12.14
N GLU A 17 -7.39 -17.04 -11.32
CA GLU A 17 -8.12 -15.88 -10.78
C GLU A 17 -7.71 -15.60 -9.33
N ARG A 18 -7.91 -14.36 -8.92
CA ARG A 18 -7.66 -13.95 -7.54
C ARG A 18 -8.71 -14.53 -6.60
N LEU A 19 -8.27 -15.12 -5.51
CA LEU A 19 -9.16 -15.59 -4.45
C LEU A 19 -9.69 -14.40 -3.64
N ALA A 20 -11.00 -14.38 -3.42
CA ALA A 20 -11.61 -13.47 -2.45
C ALA A 20 -11.22 -13.90 -1.03
N TYR A 21 -11.05 -12.95 -0.10
CA TYR A 21 -10.64 -13.25 1.28
C TYR A 21 -11.59 -14.22 2.02
N ASN A 22 -12.83 -14.37 1.56
CA ASN A 22 -13.87 -15.23 2.11
C ASN A 22 -14.12 -16.50 1.26
N SER A 23 -13.14 -16.92 0.45
CA SER A 23 -13.25 -18.11 -0.40
C SER A 23 -13.46 -19.39 0.40
N SER A 24 -14.20 -20.34 -0.19
CA SER A 24 -14.43 -21.66 0.42
C SER A 24 -13.20 -22.56 0.31
N SER A 25 -13.18 -23.66 1.08
CA SER A 25 -12.13 -24.69 0.98
C SER A 25 -12.05 -25.28 -0.43
N GLU A 26 -13.19 -25.53 -1.07
CA GLU A 26 -13.24 -26.06 -2.45
C GLU A 26 -12.60 -25.11 -3.46
N ALA A 27 -12.82 -23.80 -3.29
CA ALA A 27 -12.19 -22.79 -4.13
C ALA A 27 -10.67 -22.72 -3.92
N LEU A 28 -10.21 -22.89 -2.68
CA LEU A 28 -8.78 -22.98 -2.35
C LEU A 28 -8.13 -24.21 -3.00
N ASP A 29 -8.77 -25.39 -2.92
CA ASP A 29 -8.26 -26.63 -3.53
C ASP A 29 -8.20 -26.51 -5.06
N ALA A 30 -9.22 -25.94 -5.68
CA ALA A 30 -9.24 -25.68 -7.13
C ALA A 30 -8.13 -24.72 -7.54
N TRP A 31 -7.95 -23.63 -6.77
CA TRP A 31 -6.91 -22.64 -7.02
C TRP A 31 -5.51 -23.23 -6.87
N GLN A 32 -5.27 -24.05 -5.83
CA GLN A 32 -4.01 -24.75 -5.62
C GLN A 32 -3.64 -25.67 -6.79
N ASN A 33 -4.62 -26.44 -7.28
CA ASN A 33 -4.42 -27.34 -8.42
C ASN A 33 -4.09 -26.56 -9.71
N ALA A 34 -4.77 -25.45 -9.94
CA ALA A 34 -4.49 -24.55 -11.06
C ALA A 34 -3.08 -23.94 -10.93
N ALA A 35 -2.71 -23.45 -9.74
CA ALA A 35 -1.41 -22.86 -9.47
C ALA A 35 -0.26 -23.86 -9.71
N ASN A 36 -0.39 -25.09 -9.21
CA ASN A 36 0.62 -26.15 -9.43
C ASN A 36 0.75 -26.53 -10.91
N THR A 37 -0.37 -26.67 -11.61
CA THR A 37 -0.38 -27.02 -13.04
C THR A 37 0.29 -25.91 -13.86
N LEU A 38 -0.03 -24.65 -13.56
CA LEU A 38 0.56 -23.50 -14.24
C LEU A 38 2.05 -23.35 -13.93
N ALA A 39 2.45 -23.51 -12.67
CA ALA A 39 3.86 -23.46 -12.27
C ALA A 39 4.69 -24.54 -12.98
N PHE A 40 4.19 -25.79 -13.05
CA PHE A 40 4.82 -26.87 -13.80
C PHE A 40 4.93 -26.55 -15.29
N THR A 41 3.90 -25.95 -15.87
CA THR A 41 3.90 -25.54 -17.29
C THR A 41 4.95 -24.46 -17.55
N TYR A 42 5.09 -23.46 -16.68
CA TYR A 42 6.15 -22.45 -16.77
C TYR A 42 7.55 -23.05 -16.64
N GLU A 43 7.76 -23.95 -15.69
CA GLU A 43 9.03 -24.65 -15.51
C GLU A 43 9.42 -25.43 -16.77
N ARG A 44 8.45 -26.11 -17.41
CA ARG A 44 8.68 -26.83 -18.67
C ARG A 44 9.01 -25.87 -19.81
N ILE A 45 8.30 -24.76 -19.94
CA ILE A 45 8.58 -23.72 -20.94
C ILE A 45 9.99 -23.14 -20.72
N LEU A 46 10.39 -22.92 -19.47
CA LEU A 46 11.73 -22.45 -19.11
C LEU A 46 12.84 -23.46 -19.43
N GLN A 47 12.53 -24.74 -19.61
CA GLN A 47 13.52 -25.73 -20.03
C GLN A 47 13.69 -25.79 -21.55
N LEU A 48 12.84 -25.08 -22.33
CA LEU A 48 12.94 -25.09 -23.78
C LEU A 48 14.24 -24.44 -24.28
N PRO A 49 14.82 -24.95 -25.38
CA PRO A 49 15.90 -24.29 -26.09
C PRO A 49 15.48 -22.87 -26.50
N SER A 50 16.46 -21.97 -26.57
CA SER A 50 16.25 -20.55 -26.84
C SER A 50 15.29 -20.25 -28.02
N PRO A 51 15.43 -20.86 -29.22
CA PRO A 51 14.50 -20.61 -30.33
C PRO A 51 13.06 -21.06 -30.04
N SER A 52 12.89 -22.20 -29.37
CA SER A 52 11.57 -22.73 -28.98
C SER A 52 10.94 -21.92 -27.87
N PHE A 53 11.72 -21.48 -26.87
CA PHE A 53 11.25 -20.59 -25.82
C PHE A 53 10.71 -19.28 -26.41
N TRP A 54 11.52 -18.60 -27.22
CA TRP A 54 11.14 -17.32 -27.83
C TRP A 54 9.97 -17.47 -28.80
N SER A 55 9.92 -18.55 -29.58
CA SER A 55 8.77 -18.84 -30.44
C SER A 55 7.49 -19.10 -29.62
N SER A 56 7.61 -19.79 -28.47
CA SER A 56 6.48 -20.05 -27.57
C SER A 56 5.91 -18.76 -27.00
N VAL A 57 6.72 -17.91 -26.37
CA VAL A 57 6.23 -16.67 -25.74
C VAL A 57 5.68 -15.65 -26.75
N ILE A 58 6.10 -15.73 -28.02
CA ILE A 58 5.61 -14.85 -29.10
C ILE A 58 4.31 -15.37 -29.71
N TYR A 59 4.24 -16.66 -30.10
CA TYR A 59 3.14 -17.18 -30.89
C TYR A 59 2.05 -17.86 -30.03
N ASN A 60 2.40 -18.39 -28.86
CA ASN A 60 1.43 -18.92 -27.92
C ASN A 60 0.94 -17.82 -26.97
N LYS A 61 -0.19 -17.19 -27.36
CA LYS A 61 -0.81 -16.08 -26.61
C LYS A 61 -1.15 -16.43 -25.16
N THR A 62 -1.40 -17.71 -24.86
CA THR A 62 -1.85 -18.13 -23.53
C THR A 62 -0.78 -17.92 -22.46
N ILE A 63 0.51 -17.98 -22.82
CA ILE A 63 1.63 -17.85 -21.86
C ILE A 63 1.68 -16.45 -21.25
N MET A 64 1.65 -15.40 -22.08
CA MET A 64 1.71 -14.03 -21.55
C MET A 64 0.36 -13.58 -20.96
N GLN A 65 -0.75 -14.15 -21.42
CA GLN A 65 -2.07 -13.94 -20.78
C GLN A 65 -2.12 -14.55 -19.38
N SER A 66 -1.63 -15.78 -19.20
CA SER A 66 -1.53 -16.38 -17.88
C SER A 66 -0.51 -15.66 -17.01
N PHE A 67 0.58 -15.13 -17.59
CA PHE A 67 1.54 -14.32 -16.85
C PHE A 67 0.87 -13.10 -16.23
N ASP A 68 0.11 -12.33 -17.03
CA ASP A 68 -0.63 -11.17 -16.55
C ASP A 68 -1.66 -11.58 -15.47
N ALA A 69 -2.35 -12.70 -15.66
CA ALA A 69 -3.31 -13.20 -14.67
C ALA A 69 -2.65 -13.58 -13.34
N VAL A 70 -1.44 -14.15 -13.35
CA VAL A 70 -0.71 -14.49 -12.12
C VAL A 70 -0.34 -13.24 -11.32
N LEU A 71 0.07 -12.16 -11.99
CA LEU A 71 0.41 -10.90 -11.30
C LEU A 71 -0.79 -10.32 -10.54
N GLU A 72 -2.01 -10.61 -10.98
CA GLU A 72 -3.24 -10.19 -10.29
C GLU A 72 -3.77 -11.22 -9.29
N ALA A 73 -3.56 -12.52 -9.56
CA ALA A 73 -4.12 -13.59 -8.74
C ALA A 73 -3.34 -13.82 -7.44
N ILE A 74 -2.02 -13.63 -7.45
CA ILE A 74 -1.20 -13.80 -6.25
C ILE A 74 -1.30 -12.50 -5.42
N PRO A 75 -1.74 -12.58 -4.15
CA PRO A 75 -1.87 -11.41 -3.31
C PRO A 75 -0.50 -10.85 -2.91
N ARG A 76 -0.38 -9.52 -2.88
CA ARG A 76 0.78 -8.79 -2.39
C ARG A 76 0.77 -8.78 -0.84
N ARG A 77 1.92 -8.60 -0.21
CA ARG A 77 2.03 -8.61 1.27
C ARG A 77 1.17 -7.56 1.98
N PHE A 78 0.94 -6.41 1.33
CA PHE A 78 0.10 -5.34 1.88
C PHE A 78 -1.40 -5.68 1.82
N GLU A 79 -1.80 -6.65 1.01
CA GLU A 79 -3.17 -7.18 0.87
C GLU A 79 -3.39 -8.27 1.93
N ILE A 80 -3.30 -7.86 3.20
CA ILE A 80 -3.08 -8.75 4.35
C ILE A 80 -4.08 -9.92 4.43
N ASP A 81 -5.33 -9.72 4.03
CA ASP A 81 -6.35 -10.74 4.23
C ASP A 81 -6.28 -11.83 3.16
N GLU A 82 -6.17 -11.44 1.89
CA GLU A 82 -5.95 -12.36 0.77
C GLU A 82 -4.57 -13.01 0.90
N TYR A 83 -3.56 -12.26 1.35
CA TYR A 83 -2.23 -12.81 1.62
C TYR A 83 -2.26 -13.87 2.72
N ARG A 84 -2.98 -13.63 3.83
CA ARG A 84 -3.14 -14.63 4.88
C ARG A 84 -3.89 -15.86 4.37
N LEU A 85 -4.94 -15.68 3.57
CA LEU A 85 -5.68 -16.78 2.98
C LEU A 85 -4.77 -17.71 2.16
N VAL A 86 -3.92 -17.13 1.30
CA VAL A 86 -3.06 -17.89 0.38
C VAL A 86 -1.77 -18.41 1.03
N PHE A 87 -1.14 -17.62 1.89
CA PHE A 87 0.20 -17.93 2.44
C PHE A 87 0.21 -18.26 3.93
N GLY A 88 -0.87 -18.00 4.67
CA GLY A 88 -0.87 -18.03 6.14
C GLY A 88 -1.65 -19.18 6.78
N TRP A 89 -2.55 -19.84 6.05
CA TRP A 89 -3.47 -20.84 6.62
C TRP A 89 -3.11 -22.27 6.22
N ASP A 90 -3.12 -22.57 4.92
CA ASP A 90 -2.79 -23.91 4.41
C ASP A 90 -1.36 -23.95 3.85
N PRO A 91 -0.44 -24.74 4.45
CA PRO A 91 0.92 -24.87 3.96
C PRO A 91 1.02 -25.34 2.50
N SER A 92 0.08 -26.19 2.06
CA SER A 92 0.09 -26.76 0.73
C SER A 92 -0.34 -25.74 -0.34
N VAL A 93 -1.28 -24.85 -0.01
CA VAL A 93 -1.66 -23.69 -0.85
C VAL A 93 -0.50 -22.70 -0.90
N ALA A 94 0.11 -22.41 0.25
CA ALA A 94 1.28 -21.53 0.34
C ALA A 94 2.46 -22.05 -0.50
N MET A 95 2.72 -23.36 -0.49
CA MET A 95 3.74 -23.98 -1.34
C MET A 95 3.42 -23.84 -2.83
N ALA A 96 2.18 -24.06 -3.25
CA ALA A 96 1.76 -23.89 -4.63
C ALA A 96 1.89 -22.42 -5.09
N ALA A 97 1.47 -21.47 -4.25
CA ALA A 97 1.60 -20.04 -4.50
C ALA A 97 3.07 -19.61 -4.62
N ASN A 98 3.94 -20.05 -3.71
CA ASN A 98 5.37 -19.75 -3.77
C ASN A 98 6.04 -20.33 -5.02
N ARG A 99 5.71 -21.58 -5.38
CA ARG A 99 6.22 -22.20 -6.60
C ARG A 99 5.78 -21.41 -7.84
N LEU A 100 4.50 -21.03 -7.91
CA LEU A 100 3.97 -20.22 -9.00
C LEU A 100 4.64 -18.83 -9.07
N TYR A 101 4.82 -18.16 -7.93
CA TYR A 101 5.53 -16.87 -7.83
C TYR A 101 6.95 -16.98 -8.40
N HIS A 102 7.73 -17.97 -7.97
CA HIS A 102 9.11 -18.13 -8.42
C HIS A 102 9.22 -18.55 -9.89
N SER A 103 8.34 -19.43 -10.36
CA SER A 103 8.29 -19.81 -11.78
C SER A 103 7.89 -18.64 -12.67
N THR A 104 6.99 -17.76 -12.20
CA THR A 104 6.60 -16.52 -12.88
C THR A 104 7.76 -15.52 -12.90
N LEU A 105 8.47 -15.36 -11.78
CA LEU A 105 9.68 -14.54 -11.71
C LEU A 105 10.74 -15.04 -12.71
N ALA A 106 10.94 -16.35 -12.83
CA ALA A 106 11.90 -16.91 -13.78
C ALA A 106 11.50 -16.66 -15.25
N ILE A 107 10.21 -16.77 -15.60
CA ILE A 107 9.70 -16.34 -16.92
C ILE A 107 9.98 -14.85 -17.14
N PHE A 108 9.64 -14.01 -16.17
CA PHE A 108 9.89 -12.57 -16.23
C PHE A 108 11.36 -12.26 -16.49
N LEU A 109 12.28 -12.84 -15.70
CA LEU A 109 13.72 -12.61 -15.84
C LEU A 109 14.25 -13.03 -17.21
N ARG A 110 13.79 -14.16 -17.75
CA ARG A 110 14.21 -14.64 -19.07
C ARG A 110 13.72 -13.75 -20.22
N VAL A 111 12.55 -13.13 -20.07
CA VAL A 111 11.97 -12.24 -21.08
C VAL A 111 12.46 -10.79 -20.93
N ALA A 112 12.64 -10.30 -19.71
CA ALA A 112 12.91 -8.89 -19.42
C ALA A 112 14.38 -8.50 -19.61
N VAL A 113 15.31 -9.45 -19.50
CA VAL A 113 16.75 -9.22 -19.60
C VAL A 113 17.28 -9.80 -20.90
N TYR A 114 17.70 -8.93 -21.81
CA TYR A 114 18.49 -9.35 -22.96
C TYR A 114 19.83 -9.94 -22.49
N ASN A 115 20.03 -11.23 -22.72
CA ASN A 115 21.23 -11.93 -22.28
C ASN A 115 21.86 -12.75 -23.42
N LYS A 116 22.88 -12.17 -24.06
CA LYS A 116 23.62 -12.82 -25.15
C LYS A 116 24.33 -14.12 -24.73
N LYS A 117 24.57 -14.37 -23.44
CA LYS A 117 25.15 -15.65 -22.99
C LYS A 117 24.10 -16.77 -22.99
N ILE A 118 22.87 -16.47 -22.59
CA ILE A 118 21.76 -17.42 -22.55
C ILE A 118 21.16 -17.61 -23.96
N ASP A 119 21.03 -16.52 -24.71
CA ASP A 119 20.45 -16.49 -26.05
C ASP A 119 21.48 -16.00 -27.09
N PRO A 120 22.58 -16.74 -27.35
CA PRO A 120 23.68 -16.28 -28.21
C PRO A 120 23.28 -16.02 -29.66
N SER A 121 22.22 -16.68 -30.12
CA SER A 121 21.73 -16.56 -31.49
C SER A 121 20.65 -15.49 -31.67
N MET A 122 20.27 -14.77 -30.60
CA MET A 122 19.27 -13.70 -30.62
C MET A 122 19.96 -12.32 -30.72
N PRO A 123 19.88 -11.63 -31.86
CA PRO A 123 20.36 -10.26 -31.96
C PRO A 123 19.48 -9.31 -31.14
N GLN A 124 20.07 -8.23 -30.61
CA GLN A 124 19.35 -7.20 -29.86
C GLN A 124 18.14 -6.63 -30.61
N LYS A 125 18.26 -6.42 -31.93
CA LYS A 125 17.13 -5.95 -32.77
C LYS A 125 15.95 -6.92 -32.76
N LEU A 126 16.23 -8.23 -32.86
CA LEU A 126 15.20 -9.26 -32.83
C LEU A 126 14.58 -9.40 -31.43
N TYR A 127 15.38 -9.24 -30.38
CA TYR A 127 14.89 -9.15 -29.01
C TYR A 127 13.88 -8.01 -28.86
N LEU A 128 14.24 -6.79 -29.29
CA LEU A 128 13.37 -5.62 -29.24
C LEU A 128 12.05 -5.81 -30.01
N GLU A 129 12.12 -6.40 -31.20
CA GLU A 129 10.94 -6.75 -31.99
C GLU A 129 10.01 -7.69 -31.21
N ALA A 130 10.54 -8.73 -30.56
CA ALA A 130 9.75 -9.69 -29.79
C ALA A 130 9.06 -9.04 -28.58
N VAL A 131 9.82 -8.33 -27.76
CA VAL A 131 9.32 -7.75 -26.50
C VAL A 131 8.39 -6.56 -26.71
N ARG A 132 8.67 -5.69 -27.68
CA ARG A 132 7.91 -4.47 -27.92
C ARG A 132 6.86 -4.67 -29.01
N ASP A 133 7.30 -4.98 -30.22
CA ASP A 133 6.45 -4.95 -31.42
C ASP A 133 5.49 -6.15 -31.47
N ARG A 134 5.94 -7.31 -30.98
CA ARG A 134 5.10 -8.51 -30.83
C ARG A 134 4.44 -8.63 -29.46
N GLY A 135 4.62 -7.64 -28.59
CA GLY A 135 3.89 -7.50 -27.34
C GLY A 135 4.18 -8.55 -26.27
N VAL A 136 5.36 -9.17 -26.27
CA VAL A 136 5.74 -10.15 -25.21
C VAL A 136 5.98 -9.45 -23.87
N LEU A 137 6.58 -8.26 -23.86
CA LEU A 137 6.79 -7.48 -22.63
C LEU A 137 6.74 -5.98 -22.91
N PRO A 138 5.55 -5.43 -23.24
CA PRO A 138 5.36 -3.99 -23.42
C PRO A 138 5.57 -3.24 -22.10
N ALA A 139 5.75 -1.91 -22.18
CA ALA A 139 6.06 -1.07 -21.01
C ALA A 139 5.07 -1.24 -19.85
N ARG A 140 3.76 -1.36 -20.12
CA ARG A 140 2.75 -1.59 -19.07
C ARG A 140 2.98 -2.90 -18.32
N ARG A 141 3.18 -4.02 -19.04
CA ARG A 141 3.45 -5.33 -18.42
C ARG A 141 4.76 -5.32 -17.64
N LEU A 142 5.79 -4.68 -18.19
CA LEU A 142 7.05 -4.49 -17.49
C LEU A 142 6.83 -3.76 -16.17
N THR A 143 6.13 -2.62 -16.17
CA THR A 143 5.86 -1.85 -14.96
C THR A 143 5.06 -2.62 -13.93
N CYS A 144 4.01 -3.34 -14.34
CA CYS A 144 3.25 -4.22 -13.44
C CYS A 144 4.14 -5.29 -12.80
N ALA A 145 4.99 -5.94 -13.59
CA ALA A 145 5.93 -6.96 -13.08
C ALA A 145 6.99 -6.36 -12.14
N LEU A 146 7.52 -5.16 -12.44
CA LEU A 146 8.45 -4.46 -11.56
C LEU A 146 7.83 -4.17 -10.19
N SER A 147 6.56 -3.73 -10.17
CA SER A 147 5.82 -3.50 -8.93
C SER A 147 5.58 -4.79 -8.16
N PHE A 148 5.09 -5.82 -8.85
CA PHE A 148 4.78 -7.11 -8.25
C PHE A 148 6.02 -7.78 -7.61
N PHE A 149 7.18 -7.67 -8.26
CA PHE A 149 8.45 -8.21 -7.76
C PHE A 149 9.31 -7.19 -7.00
N ALA A 150 8.71 -6.09 -6.50
CA ALA A 150 9.44 -5.01 -5.84
C ALA A 150 10.21 -5.43 -4.57
N GLU A 151 9.88 -6.59 -3.97
CA GLU A 151 10.66 -7.20 -2.90
C GLU A 151 12.13 -7.45 -3.30
N HIS A 152 12.38 -7.61 -4.60
CA HIS A 152 13.72 -7.70 -5.19
C HIS A 152 14.17 -6.34 -5.76
N SER A 153 13.98 -5.26 -5.00
CA SER A 153 14.09 -3.86 -5.46
C SER A 153 15.34 -3.56 -6.30
N GLN A 154 16.54 -3.95 -5.84
CA GLN A 154 17.79 -3.72 -6.58
C GLN A 154 17.82 -4.43 -7.94
N LEU A 155 17.28 -5.65 -8.00
CA LEU A 155 17.18 -6.42 -9.24
C LEU A 155 16.19 -5.75 -10.20
N MET A 156 15.03 -5.30 -9.70
CA MET A 156 14.03 -4.61 -10.50
C MET A 156 14.56 -3.30 -11.10
N VAL A 157 15.31 -2.53 -10.31
CA VAL A 157 15.99 -1.30 -10.77
C VAL A 157 16.98 -1.62 -11.89
N GLU A 158 17.78 -2.67 -11.76
CA GLU A 158 18.75 -3.05 -12.79
C GLU A 158 18.08 -3.54 -14.08
N ILE A 159 16.98 -4.30 -13.97
CA ILE A 159 16.18 -4.72 -15.13
C ILE A 159 15.63 -3.51 -15.85
N ALA A 160 15.00 -2.57 -15.13
CA ALA A 160 14.46 -1.34 -15.70
C ALA A 160 15.54 -0.51 -16.38
N ARG A 161 16.70 -0.33 -15.73
CA ARG A 161 17.85 0.40 -16.27
C ARG A 161 18.37 -0.23 -17.57
N ARG A 162 18.65 -1.54 -17.56
CA ARG A 162 19.09 -2.26 -18.77
C ARG A 162 18.08 -2.17 -19.88
N ARG A 163 16.80 -2.24 -19.52
CA ARG A 163 15.73 -2.14 -20.50
C ARG A 163 15.71 -0.76 -21.17
N GLY A 164 15.83 0.32 -20.40
CA GLY A 164 15.91 1.68 -20.95
C GLY A 164 17.16 1.95 -21.80
N LEU A 165 18.29 1.32 -21.49
CA LEU A 165 19.51 1.42 -22.30
C LEU A 165 19.36 0.78 -23.69
N ILE A 166 18.59 -0.30 -23.79
CA ILE A 166 18.36 -1.04 -25.03
C ILE A 166 17.19 -0.42 -25.81
N ASP A 167 16.18 0.07 -25.11
CA ASP A 167 14.93 0.62 -25.66
C ASP A 167 14.63 2.01 -25.09
N PRO A 168 15.15 3.09 -25.70
CA PRO A 168 14.99 4.45 -25.17
C PRO A 168 13.53 4.92 -25.05
N SER A 169 12.59 4.33 -25.80
CA SER A 169 11.16 4.70 -25.71
C SER A 169 10.56 4.36 -24.34
N VAL A 170 11.16 3.42 -23.61
CA VAL A 170 10.71 3.01 -22.27
C VAL A 170 10.67 4.18 -21.30
N SER A 171 11.57 5.16 -21.41
CA SER A 171 11.51 6.35 -20.55
C SER A 171 10.24 7.18 -20.78
N ASN A 172 9.83 7.35 -22.05
CA ASN A 172 8.60 8.08 -22.39
C ASN A 172 7.36 7.29 -21.94
N ASP A 173 7.36 5.97 -22.17
CA ASP A 173 6.25 5.10 -21.76
C ASP A 173 6.11 5.05 -20.23
N SER A 174 7.23 4.94 -19.51
CA SER A 174 7.29 5.02 -18.04
C SER A 174 6.73 6.35 -17.53
N ALA A 175 7.12 7.47 -18.15
CA ALA A 175 6.61 8.78 -17.76
C ALA A 175 5.09 8.91 -18.00
N LYS A 176 4.58 8.32 -19.09
CA LYS A 176 3.14 8.26 -19.37
C LYS A 176 2.41 7.43 -18.32
N ILE A 177 2.90 6.24 -17.99
CA ILE A 177 2.29 5.36 -16.97
C ILE A 177 2.27 6.07 -15.60
N CYS A 178 3.36 6.71 -15.19
CA CYS A 178 3.37 7.47 -13.93
C CYS A 178 2.42 8.66 -13.95
N SER A 179 2.19 9.29 -15.11
CA SER A 179 1.20 10.37 -15.23
C SER A 179 -0.24 9.85 -15.10
N GLU A 180 -0.54 8.69 -15.70
CA GLU A 180 -1.83 7.99 -15.55
C GLU A 180 -2.08 7.61 -14.07
N LEU A 181 -1.05 7.16 -13.34
CA LEU A 181 -1.14 6.88 -11.91
C LEU A 181 -1.47 8.15 -11.09
N SER A 182 -0.84 9.28 -11.40
CA SER A 182 -1.12 10.55 -10.73
C SER A 182 -2.54 11.06 -11.00
N GLU A 183 -3.04 10.91 -12.22
CA GLU A 183 -4.43 11.24 -12.56
C GLU A 183 -5.42 10.36 -11.79
N MET A 184 -5.10 9.07 -11.63
CA MET A 184 -5.90 8.15 -10.83
C MET A 184 -5.94 8.58 -9.35
N ILE A 185 -4.80 8.99 -8.77
CA ILE A 185 -4.73 9.52 -7.39
C ILE A 185 -5.69 10.71 -7.21
N SER A 186 -5.69 11.66 -8.15
CA SER A 186 -6.63 12.80 -8.12
C SER A 186 -8.10 12.38 -8.27
N THR A 187 -8.37 11.34 -9.07
CA THR A 187 -9.73 10.80 -9.25
C THR A 187 -10.24 10.13 -7.96
N MET A 188 -9.37 9.46 -7.21
CA MET A 188 -9.74 8.79 -5.95
C MET A 188 -10.28 9.76 -4.90
N GLU A 189 -9.81 11.02 -4.88
CA GLU A 189 -10.34 12.05 -3.98
C GLU A 189 -11.82 12.39 -4.30
N ASN A 190 -12.15 12.52 -5.58
CA ASN A 190 -13.52 12.78 -6.02
C ASN A 190 -14.43 11.58 -5.72
N ASP A 191 -13.93 10.37 -5.95
CA ASP A 191 -14.66 9.14 -5.64
C ASP A 191 -14.93 9.00 -4.14
N ALA A 192 -13.99 9.38 -3.26
CA ALA A 192 -14.20 9.38 -1.81
C ALA A 192 -15.39 10.24 -1.39
N ASN A 193 -15.45 11.48 -1.89
CA ASN A 193 -16.56 12.39 -1.60
C ASN A 193 -17.89 11.81 -2.09
N ARG A 194 -17.93 11.27 -3.31
CA ARG A 194 -19.14 10.63 -3.87
C ARG A 194 -19.59 9.45 -3.00
N LEU A 195 -18.69 8.58 -2.60
CA LEU A 195 -19.00 7.39 -1.81
C LEU A 195 -19.59 7.73 -0.44
N VAL A 196 -19.00 8.72 0.25
CA VAL A 196 -19.53 9.18 1.54
C VAL A 196 -20.93 9.78 1.40
N GLN A 197 -21.14 10.65 0.40
CA GLN A 197 -22.44 11.25 0.13
C GLN A 197 -23.51 10.19 -0.20
N GLU A 198 -23.16 9.23 -1.07
CA GLU A 198 -24.07 8.13 -1.42
C GLU A 198 -24.37 7.23 -0.22
N PHE A 199 -23.39 6.92 0.61
CA PHE A 199 -23.61 6.07 1.79
C PHE A 199 -24.58 6.73 2.79
N CYS A 200 -24.46 8.04 2.98
CA CYS A 200 -25.34 8.81 3.85
C CYS A 200 -26.76 8.94 3.28
N ALA A 201 -26.91 9.03 1.95
CA ALA A 201 -28.21 9.23 1.30
C ALA A 201 -29.02 7.94 1.07
N ARG A 202 -28.38 6.76 1.07
CA ARG A 202 -29.01 5.48 0.72
C ARG A 202 -29.41 4.68 1.97
N GLU A 203 -30.41 3.82 1.79
CA GLU A 203 -30.89 2.87 2.80
C GLU A 203 -30.98 1.43 2.25
N GLY A 204 -31.12 0.46 3.16
CA GLY A 204 -31.32 -0.95 2.82
C GLY A 204 -30.21 -1.56 1.95
N VAL A 205 -30.61 -2.37 0.96
CA VAL A 205 -29.69 -3.08 0.06
C VAL A 205 -28.80 -2.13 -0.75
N ALA A 206 -29.29 -0.94 -1.10
CA ALA A 206 -28.49 0.05 -1.81
C ALA A 206 -27.34 0.56 -0.93
N LYS A 207 -27.60 0.82 0.36
CA LYS A 207 -26.56 1.21 1.33
C LYS A 207 -25.51 0.12 1.49
N LEU A 208 -25.93 -1.15 1.54
CA LEU A 208 -25.02 -2.30 1.58
C LEU A 208 -24.09 -2.35 0.36
N LYS A 209 -24.59 -2.06 -0.85
CA LYS A 209 -23.75 -2.00 -2.05
C LYS A 209 -22.71 -0.87 -1.96
N VAL A 210 -23.11 0.31 -1.51
CA VAL A 210 -22.18 1.43 -1.32
C VAL A 210 -21.13 1.09 -0.24
N ALA A 211 -21.53 0.42 0.84
CA ALA A 211 -20.60 -0.02 1.87
C ALA A 211 -19.50 -0.97 1.33
N LYS A 212 -19.85 -1.86 0.39
CA LYS A 212 -18.88 -2.72 -0.30
C LYS A 212 -17.94 -1.91 -1.19
N LEU A 213 -18.48 -0.93 -1.92
CA LEU A 213 -17.67 -0.01 -2.73
C LEU A 213 -16.68 0.81 -1.88
N VAL A 214 -17.02 1.17 -0.64
CA VAL A 214 -16.09 1.82 0.28
C VAL A 214 -14.90 0.91 0.62
N ASP A 215 -15.16 -0.38 0.85
CA ASP A 215 -14.09 -1.35 1.09
C ASP A 215 -13.20 -1.56 -0.14
N ASP A 216 -13.82 -1.75 -1.31
CA ASP A 216 -13.12 -1.88 -2.59
C ASP A 216 -12.28 -0.63 -2.89
N TRP A 217 -12.80 0.56 -2.56
CA TRP A 217 -12.09 1.82 -2.70
C TRP A 217 -10.85 1.88 -1.81
N PHE A 218 -10.96 1.47 -0.53
CA PHE A 218 -9.79 1.38 0.34
C PHE A 218 -8.72 0.43 -0.20
N CYS A 219 -9.13 -0.74 -0.70
CA CYS A 219 -8.21 -1.71 -1.31
C CYS A 219 -7.53 -1.14 -2.56
N THR A 220 -8.29 -0.41 -3.39
CA THR A 220 -7.79 0.23 -4.62
C THR A 220 -6.79 1.33 -4.29
N VAL A 221 -7.09 2.22 -3.35
CA VAL A 221 -6.18 3.29 -2.91
C VAL A 221 -4.92 2.72 -2.27
N MET A 222 -5.06 1.65 -1.49
CA MET A 222 -3.91 0.93 -0.93
C MET A 222 -2.97 0.43 -2.02
N ALA A 223 -3.51 -0.30 -3.00
CA ALA A 223 -2.73 -0.82 -4.12
C ALA A 223 -2.09 0.34 -4.91
N LEU A 224 -2.85 1.40 -5.20
CA LEU A 224 -2.35 2.57 -5.90
C LEU A 224 -1.16 3.25 -5.19
N CYS A 225 -1.24 3.42 -3.86
CA CYS A 225 -0.14 4.00 -3.09
C CYS A 225 1.08 3.08 -3.02
N GLN A 226 0.89 1.78 -2.78
CA GLN A 226 1.98 0.82 -2.64
C GLN A 226 2.66 0.52 -3.99
N ASP A 227 1.89 0.20 -5.02
CA ASP A 227 2.41 -0.03 -6.37
C ASP A 227 2.97 1.26 -6.98
N GLY A 228 2.29 2.39 -6.79
CA GLY A 228 2.78 3.70 -7.21
C GLY A 228 4.14 4.03 -6.58
N CYS A 229 4.28 3.78 -5.28
CA CYS A 229 5.55 3.94 -4.57
C CYS A 229 6.66 3.08 -5.18
N ALA A 230 6.41 1.77 -5.31
CA ALA A 230 7.38 0.84 -5.88
C ALA A 230 7.78 1.22 -7.30
N ILE A 231 6.82 1.54 -8.17
CA ILE A 231 7.04 1.89 -9.57
C ILE A 231 7.85 3.17 -9.70
N VAL A 232 7.40 4.26 -9.07
CA VAL A 232 8.08 5.56 -9.16
C VAL A 232 9.48 5.46 -8.59
N ASP A 233 9.65 4.73 -7.48
CA ASP A 233 10.95 4.47 -6.90
C ASP A 233 11.88 3.74 -7.89
N ILE A 234 11.48 2.55 -8.33
CA ILE A 234 12.28 1.69 -9.20
C ILE A 234 12.68 2.45 -10.48
N LEU A 235 11.73 3.14 -11.12
CA LEU A 235 11.97 3.87 -12.36
C LEU A 235 12.82 5.13 -12.13
N SER A 236 12.69 5.81 -10.99
CA SER A 236 13.55 6.94 -10.63
C SER A 236 14.99 6.47 -10.41
N GLN A 237 15.21 5.39 -9.67
CA GLN A 237 16.56 4.82 -9.45
C GLN A 237 17.18 4.25 -10.74
N ALA A 238 16.34 3.79 -11.68
CA ALA A 238 16.78 3.35 -13.00
C ALA A 238 17.14 4.52 -13.93
N GLY A 239 16.86 5.77 -13.55
CA GLY A 239 17.10 6.96 -14.36
C GLY A 239 16.09 7.14 -15.50
N LEU A 240 14.92 6.50 -15.40
CA LEU A 240 13.86 6.55 -16.42
C LEU A 240 12.87 7.71 -16.20
N LEU A 241 12.87 8.28 -15.00
CA LEU A 241 12.06 9.44 -14.62
C LEU A 241 12.97 10.64 -14.34
N LYS A 242 12.69 11.78 -14.98
CA LYS A 242 13.46 13.03 -14.81
C LYS A 242 13.04 13.83 -13.58
N ASP A 243 11.74 13.83 -13.30
CA ASP A 243 11.15 14.55 -12.18
C ASP A 243 10.10 13.64 -11.54
N ALA A 244 10.47 13.05 -10.40
CA ALA A 244 9.59 12.15 -9.66
C ALA A 244 8.59 12.93 -8.78
N SER A 245 8.89 14.19 -8.44
CA SER A 245 8.06 15.01 -7.53
C SER A 245 6.66 15.23 -8.08
N ARG A 246 6.55 15.45 -9.40
CA ARG A 246 5.27 15.64 -10.08
C ARG A 246 4.30 14.48 -9.87
N TYR A 247 4.81 13.26 -9.72
CA TYR A 247 3.94 12.08 -9.65
C TYR A 247 3.35 11.83 -8.25
N VAL A 248 3.94 12.42 -7.21
CA VAL A 248 3.48 12.30 -5.83
C VAL A 248 2.72 13.54 -5.34
N SER A 249 2.57 14.57 -6.18
CA SER A 249 1.93 15.85 -5.84
C SER A 249 0.49 15.72 -5.31
N GLY A 250 -0.28 14.73 -5.80
CA GLY A 250 -1.66 14.48 -5.35
C GLY A 250 -1.79 13.65 -4.07
N ILE A 251 -0.72 12.99 -3.62
CA ILE A 251 -0.76 12.09 -2.45
C ILE A 251 -1.11 12.83 -1.15
N PRO A 252 -0.52 14.00 -0.83
CA PRO A 252 -0.86 14.75 0.38
C PRO A 252 -2.36 15.07 0.48
N ALA A 253 -2.97 15.54 -0.61
CA ALA A 253 -4.39 15.86 -0.67
C ALA A 253 -5.25 14.61 -0.48
N LEU A 254 -4.88 13.48 -1.10
CA LEU A 254 -5.59 12.21 -0.91
C LEU A 254 -5.53 11.74 0.55
N VAL A 255 -4.36 11.79 1.19
CA VAL A 255 -4.21 11.40 2.61
C VAL A 255 -5.05 12.30 3.52
N GLN A 256 -5.03 13.62 3.30
CA GLN A 256 -5.87 14.57 4.03
C GLN A 256 -7.37 14.29 3.82
N CYS A 257 -7.76 13.97 2.58
CA CYS A 257 -9.13 13.61 2.24
C CYS A 257 -9.58 12.34 2.96
N VAL A 258 -8.73 11.30 2.98
CA VAL A 258 -9.02 10.04 3.69
C VAL A 258 -9.29 10.30 5.16
N ASP A 259 -8.43 11.08 5.81
CA ASP A 259 -8.55 11.35 7.25
C ASP A 259 -9.81 12.17 7.57
N ARG A 260 -10.10 13.18 6.75
CA ARG A 260 -11.27 14.06 6.92
C ARG A 260 -12.60 13.34 6.69
N LEU A 261 -12.69 12.53 5.64
CA LEU A 261 -13.95 11.95 5.19
C LEU A 261 -14.27 10.62 5.88
N PHE A 262 -13.27 9.76 6.06
CA PHE A 262 -13.46 8.44 6.65
C PHE A 262 -13.15 8.47 8.15
N THR A 263 -13.93 9.27 8.87
CA THR A 263 -13.84 9.35 10.32
C THR A 263 -14.11 7.98 10.96
N THR A 264 -13.70 7.83 12.22
CA THR A 264 -13.93 6.58 12.95
C THR A 264 -15.43 6.26 13.03
N GLU A 265 -16.28 7.26 13.20
CA GLU A 265 -17.74 7.12 13.21
C GLU A 265 -18.28 6.62 11.86
N PHE A 266 -17.84 7.23 10.76
CA PHE A 266 -18.25 6.79 9.42
C PHE A 266 -17.82 5.34 9.16
N ILE A 267 -16.59 4.97 9.53
CA ILE A 267 -16.11 3.60 9.39
C ILE A 267 -16.94 2.61 10.20
N MET A 268 -17.36 2.99 11.41
CA MET A 268 -18.25 2.15 12.22
C MET A 268 -19.59 1.94 11.52
N ASP A 269 -20.21 2.99 10.98
CA ASP A 269 -21.48 2.87 10.26
C ASP A 269 -21.38 1.97 9.02
N VAL A 270 -20.29 2.09 8.25
CA VAL A 270 -20.01 1.21 7.10
C VAL A 270 -19.83 -0.23 7.56
N ALA A 271 -19.01 -0.48 8.58
CA ALA A 271 -18.77 -1.82 9.11
C ALA A 271 -20.07 -2.49 9.59
N MET A 272 -20.91 -1.75 10.32
CA MET A 272 -22.20 -2.24 10.80
C MET A 272 -23.15 -2.60 9.66
N THR A 273 -23.08 -1.86 8.54
CA THR A 273 -23.89 -2.15 7.35
C THR A 273 -23.49 -3.46 6.69
N LEU A 274 -22.18 -3.78 6.69
CA LEU A 274 -21.68 -4.93 5.95
C LEU A 274 -22.06 -6.29 6.56
N SER A 275 -22.43 -6.36 7.86
CA SER A 275 -22.83 -7.59 8.61
C SER A 275 -21.79 -8.73 8.50
N ASP A 276 -21.26 -9.23 9.63
CA ASP A 276 -20.13 -10.19 9.68
C ASP A 276 -18.78 -9.65 9.15
N TYR A 277 -18.71 -8.36 8.82
CA TYR A 277 -17.48 -7.71 8.40
C TYR A 277 -16.62 -7.28 9.60
N PRO A 278 -15.32 -7.61 9.65
CA PRO A 278 -14.50 -7.17 10.76
C PRO A 278 -14.35 -5.64 10.69
N LEU A 279 -14.96 -4.90 11.61
CA LEU A 279 -14.66 -3.48 11.85
C LEU A 279 -13.13 -3.23 11.87
N ARG A 280 -12.38 -4.21 12.40
CA ARG A 280 -10.92 -4.26 12.40
C ARG A 280 -10.30 -4.14 11.00
N ARG A 281 -10.91 -4.70 9.95
CA ARG A 281 -10.41 -4.61 8.57
C ARG A 281 -10.52 -3.19 8.04
N LEU A 282 -11.68 -2.54 8.12
CA LEU A 282 -11.84 -1.14 7.63
C LEU A 282 -10.95 -0.16 8.39
N LEU A 283 -10.87 -0.27 9.72
CA LEU A 283 -9.97 0.57 10.51
C LEU A 283 -8.50 0.34 10.13
N ARG A 284 -8.09 -0.93 9.95
CA ARG A 284 -6.74 -1.27 9.48
C ARG A 284 -6.48 -0.69 8.09
N LEU A 285 -7.41 -0.85 7.15
CA LEU A 285 -7.28 -0.34 5.78
C LEU A 285 -7.13 1.19 5.77
N ARG A 286 -7.94 1.93 6.53
CA ARG A 286 -7.76 3.39 6.68
C ARG A 286 -6.34 3.72 7.14
N THR A 287 -5.86 3.08 8.21
CA THR A 287 -4.50 3.32 8.73
C THR A 287 -3.43 2.97 7.70
N GLN A 288 -3.58 1.83 7.02
CA GLN A 288 -2.65 1.41 5.97
C GLN A 288 -2.63 2.42 4.81
N VAL A 289 -3.77 3.00 4.41
CA VAL A 289 -3.83 4.01 3.34
C VAL A 289 -3.06 5.26 3.74
N LEU A 290 -3.31 5.77 4.95
CA LEU A 290 -2.61 6.95 5.47
C LEU A 290 -1.10 6.71 5.49
N GLN A 291 -0.66 5.57 6.03
CA GLN A 291 0.75 5.20 6.09
C GLN A 291 1.36 5.01 4.70
N SER A 292 0.67 4.32 3.79
CA SER A 292 1.17 4.03 2.44
C SER A 292 1.31 5.31 1.60
N GLY A 293 0.37 6.26 1.75
CA GLY A 293 0.48 7.57 1.11
C GLY A 293 1.68 8.35 1.63
N VAL A 294 1.86 8.42 2.95
CA VAL A 294 3.04 9.07 3.57
C VAL A 294 4.34 8.40 3.12
N ASP A 295 4.39 7.07 3.11
CA ASP A 295 5.55 6.29 2.65
C ASP A 295 5.87 6.54 1.18
N PHE A 296 4.85 6.65 0.32
CA PHE A 296 5.03 6.97 -1.08
C PHE A 296 5.66 8.36 -1.25
N TYR A 297 5.07 9.38 -0.63
CA TYR A 297 5.59 10.74 -0.71
C TYR A 297 7.01 10.83 -0.15
N HIS A 298 7.25 10.24 1.02
CA HIS A 298 8.54 10.19 1.69
C HIS A 298 9.63 9.54 0.83
N THR A 299 9.33 8.40 0.22
CA THR A 299 10.25 7.63 -0.63
C THR A 299 10.75 8.45 -1.81
N VAL A 300 9.88 9.29 -2.40
CA VAL A 300 10.29 10.20 -3.47
C VAL A 300 11.03 11.41 -2.91
N LEU A 301 10.54 11.98 -1.81
CA LEU A 301 11.12 13.15 -1.16
C LEU A 301 12.59 12.94 -0.79
N VAL A 302 12.96 11.81 -0.16
CA VAL A 302 14.34 11.55 0.25
C VAL A 302 15.36 11.51 -0.90
N ARG A 303 14.90 11.28 -2.14
CA ARG A 303 15.75 11.22 -3.35
C ARG A 303 15.90 12.55 -4.07
N MET A 304 15.11 13.55 -3.71
CA MET A 304 15.19 14.87 -4.33
C MET A 304 16.47 15.62 -3.92
N SER A 305 16.86 16.61 -4.72
CA SER A 305 17.89 17.57 -4.31
C SER A 305 17.39 18.41 -3.12
N ARG A 306 18.30 19.03 -2.35
CA ARG A 306 17.93 19.82 -1.16
C ARG A 306 16.92 20.92 -1.48
N ASP A 307 17.16 21.70 -2.53
CA ASP A 307 16.26 22.80 -2.91
C ASP A 307 14.87 22.29 -3.31
N GLN A 308 14.81 21.17 -4.04
CA GLN A 308 13.55 20.53 -4.41
C GLN A 308 12.81 19.98 -3.19
N LYS A 309 13.52 19.37 -2.23
CA LYS A 309 12.92 18.86 -0.97
C LYS A 309 12.20 19.97 -0.23
N VAL A 310 12.88 21.09 0.01
CA VAL A 310 12.32 22.22 0.74
C VAL A 310 11.11 22.80 0.00
N ALA A 311 11.24 23.08 -1.30
CA ALA A 311 10.13 23.60 -2.09
C ALA A 311 8.91 22.66 -2.06
N THR A 312 9.14 21.35 -2.14
CA THR A 312 8.07 20.33 -2.12
C THR A 312 7.41 20.28 -0.74
N ILE A 313 8.16 20.33 0.36
CA ILE A 313 7.60 20.40 1.73
C ILE A 313 6.79 21.68 1.92
N LEU A 314 7.35 22.84 1.54
CA LEU A 314 6.67 24.13 1.66
C LEU A 314 5.31 24.12 0.93
N SER A 315 5.21 23.45 -0.21
CA SER A 315 3.97 23.37 -0.99
C SER A 315 2.84 22.58 -0.33
N VAL A 316 3.13 21.81 0.73
CA VAL A 316 2.15 20.95 1.41
C VAL A 316 2.00 21.28 2.90
N LEU A 317 2.62 22.36 3.38
CA LEU A 317 2.59 22.75 4.79
C LEU A 317 1.18 23.03 5.33
N GLU A 318 0.27 23.48 4.47
CA GLU A 318 -1.12 23.76 4.83
C GLU A 318 -1.94 22.49 5.10
N LEU A 319 -1.44 21.32 4.69
CA LEU A 319 -2.08 20.03 4.92
C LEU A 319 -1.64 19.48 6.29
N GLU A 320 -2.16 20.10 7.35
CA GLU A 320 -1.70 19.87 8.74
C GLU A 320 -1.62 18.39 9.11
N ARG A 321 -2.66 17.59 8.77
CA ARG A 321 -2.69 16.16 9.10
C ARG A 321 -1.61 15.39 8.35
N PHE A 322 -1.42 15.69 7.07
CA PHE A 322 -0.40 15.05 6.26
C PHE A 322 1.01 15.39 6.79
N ILE A 323 1.26 16.67 7.09
CA ILE A 323 2.54 17.13 7.66
C ILE A 323 2.82 16.46 9.00
N PHE A 324 1.81 16.35 9.87
CA PHE A 324 1.92 15.65 11.14
C PHE A 324 2.38 14.20 10.95
N LEU A 325 1.71 13.44 10.08
CA LEU A 325 2.07 12.04 9.81
C LEU A 325 3.43 11.89 9.12
N LEU A 326 3.79 12.83 8.23
CA LEU A 326 5.10 12.86 7.59
C LEU A 326 6.21 13.10 8.62
N ASN A 327 5.99 14.00 9.59
CA ASN A 327 6.92 14.26 10.67
C ASN A 327 7.06 13.07 11.64
N GLU A 328 5.98 12.33 11.90
CA GLU A 328 6.05 11.08 12.66
C GLU A 328 6.86 9.99 11.93
N LYS A 329 6.81 9.97 10.59
CA LYS A 329 7.58 9.03 9.77
C LYS A 329 9.06 9.36 9.74
N GLN A 330 9.40 10.63 9.54
CA GLN A 330 10.77 11.15 9.58
C GLN A 330 10.75 12.58 10.10
N ASN A 331 11.63 12.86 11.05
CA ASN A 331 11.83 14.22 11.57
C ASN A 331 12.11 15.19 10.41
N LEU A 332 11.18 16.11 10.18
CA LEU A 332 11.26 17.01 9.03
C LEU A 332 12.40 18.02 9.17
N LEU A 333 12.76 18.41 10.40
CA LEU A 333 13.87 19.32 10.66
C LEU A 333 15.22 18.70 10.28
N GLU A 334 15.41 17.42 10.55
CA GLU A 334 16.59 16.66 10.07
C GLU A 334 16.63 16.60 8.54
N LEU A 335 15.47 16.44 7.90
CA LEU A 335 15.39 16.33 6.45
C LEU A 335 15.70 17.64 5.72
N VAL A 336 15.50 18.78 6.38
CA VAL A 336 15.84 20.12 5.86
C VAL A 336 17.12 20.70 6.47
N GLU A 337 17.91 19.90 7.18
CA GLU A 337 19.17 20.33 7.77
C GLU A 337 20.14 20.85 6.68
N GLY A 338 20.78 22.00 6.94
CA GLY A 338 21.66 22.69 5.99
C GLY A 338 20.95 23.46 4.86
N CYS A 339 19.64 23.65 4.92
CA CYS A 339 18.89 24.57 4.05
C CYS A 339 18.94 26.01 4.60
N GLN A 340 18.33 26.97 3.90
CA GLN A 340 18.33 28.36 4.35
C GLN A 340 17.61 28.49 5.69
N LYS A 341 18.20 29.23 6.63
CA LYS A 341 17.68 29.38 7.99
C LYS A 341 16.24 29.89 8.02
N GLU A 342 15.90 30.86 7.17
CA GLU A 342 14.53 31.39 7.08
C GLU A 342 13.49 30.31 6.70
N GLN A 343 13.86 29.36 5.84
CA GLN A 343 12.99 28.26 5.42
C GLN A 343 12.84 27.23 6.55
N GLN A 344 13.93 26.94 7.27
CA GLN A 344 13.91 26.06 8.43
C GLN A 344 13.03 26.65 9.55
N ASP A 345 13.24 27.91 9.91
CA ASP A 345 12.47 28.62 10.94
C ASP A 345 10.97 28.72 10.57
N TYR A 346 10.64 28.75 9.27
CA TYR A 346 9.25 28.70 8.81
C TYR A 346 8.63 27.31 8.97
N ILE A 347 9.35 26.26 8.54
CA ILE A 347 8.91 24.86 8.69
C ILE A 347 8.75 24.50 10.17
N GLU A 348 9.69 24.90 11.02
CA GLU A 348 9.65 24.64 12.47
C GLU A 348 8.39 25.23 13.11
N ARG A 349 8.12 26.52 12.88
CA ARG A 349 6.90 27.17 13.40
C ARG A 349 5.62 26.53 12.89
N ALA A 350 5.59 26.13 11.62
CA ALA A 350 4.43 25.41 11.07
C ALA A 350 4.25 24.05 11.77
N LEU A 351 5.34 23.31 12.01
CA LEU A 351 5.29 22.02 12.70
C LEU A 351 4.83 22.14 14.15
N GLU A 352 5.28 23.16 14.88
CA GLU A 352 4.82 23.44 16.24
C GLU A 352 3.29 23.64 16.26
N SER A 353 2.79 24.53 15.40
CA SER A 353 1.34 24.80 15.26
C SER A 353 0.55 23.53 14.90
N VAL A 354 1.04 22.75 13.94
CA VAL A 354 0.41 21.50 13.52
C VAL A 354 0.38 20.48 14.66
N CYS A 355 1.48 20.32 15.39
CA CYS A 355 1.57 19.40 16.52
C CYS A 355 0.61 19.80 17.65
N GLU A 356 0.50 21.09 17.95
CA GLU A 356 -0.46 21.60 18.94
C GLU A 356 -1.92 21.35 18.51
N SER A 357 -2.25 21.68 17.27
CA SER A 357 -3.58 21.44 16.66
C SER A 357 -3.99 19.96 16.77
N GLN A 358 -3.11 19.06 16.35
CA GLN A 358 -3.36 17.61 16.34
C GLN A 358 -3.44 17.01 17.75
N ARG A 359 -2.66 17.53 18.71
CA ARG A 359 -2.79 17.15 20.13
C ARG A 359 -4.15 17.56 20.69
N ALA A 360 -4.58 18.79 20.43
CA ALA A 360 -5.88 19.29 20.88
C ALA A 360 -7.05 18.53 20.26
N GLU A 361 -6.94 18.13 18.98
CA GLU A 361 -7.92 17.27 18.31
C GLU A 361 -7.96 15.85 18.92
N THR A 362 -6.78 15.25 19.16
CA THR A 362 -6.69 13.93 19.79
C THR A 362 -7.31 13.93 21.19
N VAL A 363 -7.04 14.95 22.00
CA VAL A 363 -7.66 15.10 23.32
C VAL A 363 -9.18 15.22 23.21
N ARG A 364 -9.70 16.06 22.30
CA ARG A 364 -11.15 16.19 22.06
C ARG A 364 -11.80 14.87 21.65
N GLU A 365 -11.16 14.09 20.79
CA GLU A 365 -11.68 12.78 20.39
C GLU A 365 -11.66 11.76 21.53
N LEU A 366 -10.60 11.77 22.37
CA LEU A 366 -10.53 10.92 23.56
C LEU A 366 -11.58 11.31 24.62
N GLU A 367 -11.83 12.61 24.82
CA GLU A 367 -12.92 13.12 25.68
C GLU A 367 -14.29 12.70 25.14
N LYS A 368 -14.52 12.84 23.84
CA LYS A 368 -15.76 12.40 23.16
C LYS A 368 -15.98 10.90 23.31
N CYS A 369 -14.91 10.10 23.26
CA CYS A 369 -14.94 8.67 23.51
C CYS A 369 -15.09 8.31 25.01
N GLY A 370 -15.08 9.30 25.92
CA GLY A 370 -15.13 9.08 27.37
C GLY A 370 -13.88 8.40 27.93
N LEU A 371 -12.78 8.39 27.19
CA LEU A 371 -11.48 7.83 27.58
C LEU A 371 -10.63 8.82 28.40
N LEU A 372 -11.00 10.10 28.38
CA LEU A 372 -10.49 11.12 29.28
C LEU A 372 -11.66 11.66 30.10
N THR A 373 -11.54 11.62 31.43
CA THR A 373 -12.39 12.46 32.28
C THR A 373 -11.63 13.72 32.67
N VAL A 374 -12.32 14.86 32.74
CA VAL A 374 -11.75 16.17 33.11
C VAL A 374 -10.98 16.14 34.46
N GLY A 375 -11.19 15.12 35.30
CA GLY A 375 -10.44 14.89 36.54
C GLY A 375 -9.03 14.32 36.37
N ASP A 376 -8.71 13.68 35.24
CA ASP A 376 -7.41 13.03 35.01
C ASP A 376 -6.29 14.03 34.65
N LEU A 377 -6.66 15.21 34.14
CA LEU A 377 -5.74 16.30 33.82
C LEU A 377 -5.15 17.00 35.06
N TYR A 378 -5.77 16.84 36.23
CA TYR A 378 -5.22 17.37 37.50
C TYR A 378 -4.24 16.40 38.18
N LEU A 379 -4.25 15.12 37.83
CA LEU A 379 -3.43 14.08 38.47
C LEU A 379 -2.11 13.79 37.74
N SER A 380 -1.93 14.22 36.49
CA SER A 380 -0.65 14.09 35.78
C SER A 380 0.46 15.01 36.30
N SER A 381 0.17 15.83 37.32
CA SER A 381 1.19 16.59 38.06
C SER A 381 1.82 15.82 39.24
N PHE A 382 1.29 14.66 39.65
CA PHE A 382 1.89 13.86 40.74
C PHE A 382 1.67 12.35 40.58
N GLY A 383 2.75 11.63 40.24
CA GLY A 383 3.01 10.24 40.65
C GLY A 383 2.05 9.13 40.20
N CYS A 384 2.50 8.29 39.25
CA CYS A 384 1.87 7.01 38.90
C CYS A 384 1.71 6.07 40.10
N GLY A 385 0.52 5.51 40.30
CA GLY A 385 0.25 4.44 41.27
C GLY A 385 -0.79 3.41 40.79
N PRO A 386 -0.78 2.15 41.28
CA PRO A 386 -1.42 0.99 40.65
C PRO A 386 -2.95 0.87 40.86
N LYS A 387 -3.62 1.92 41.36
CA LYS A 387 -5.05 1.86 41.71
C LYS A 387 -6.02 2.22 40.57
N GLN A 388 -5.53 2.66 39.41
CA GLN A 388 -6.36 3.11 38.28
C GLN A 388 -7.08 2.00 37.48
N SER A 389 -6.83 0.71 37.75
CA SER A 389 -7.43 -0.39 37.00
C SER A 389 -8.88 -0.73 37.37
N ALA A 390 -9.32 -0.40 38.60
CA ALA A 390 -10.69 -0.64 39.05
C ALA A 390 -11.64 0.48 38.61
N ASP A 391 -11.19 1.73 38.67
CA ASP A 391 -11.97 2.91 38.26
C ASP A 391 -12.18 2.98 36.75
N TYR A 392 -11.21 2.49 35.95
CA TYR A 392 -11.35 2.34 34.49
C TYR A 392 -12.46 1.35 34.11
N LEU A 393 -12.65 0.27 34.85
CA LEU A 393 -13.68 -0.73 34.56
C LEU A 393 -15.10 -0.20 34.84
N GLU A 394 -15.24 0.63 35.88
CA GLU A 394 -16.52 1.26 36.26
C GLU A 394 -16.91 2.39 35.29
N LEU A 395 -15.93 3.16 34.79
CA LEU A 395 -16.12 4.16 33.73
C LEU A 395 -16.54 3.53 32.39
N ASN A 396 -15.97 2.38 32.05
CA ASN A 396 -16.31 1.63 30.83
C ASN A 396 -17.73 1.03 30.86
N LEU A 397 -18.23 0.66 32.05
CA LEU A 397 -19.62 0.21 32.24
C LEU A 397 -20.63 1.36 32.06
N ARG A 398 -20.28 2.60 32.42
CA ARG A 398 -21.13 3.78 32.21
C ARG A 398 -21.20 4.21 30.74
N TYR A 399 -20.10 4.04 29.98
CA TYR A 399 -20.10 4.23 28.51
C TYR A 399 -21.01 3.21 27.80
N LEU A 400 -20.94 1.93 28.18
CA LEU A 400 -21.83 0.87 27.69
C LEU A 400 -23.31 1.18 27.96
N HIS A 401 -23.63 1.78 29.11
CA HIS A 401 -25.01 2.13 29.47
C HIS A 401 -25.54 3.36 28.72
N ARG A 402 -24.67 4.30 28.29
CA ARG A 402 -25.07 5.48 27.50
C ARG A 402 -25.15 5.20 26.00
N VAL A 403 -24.20 4.44 25.44
CA VAL A 403 -24.19 4.09 24.01
C VAL A 403 -25.16 2.93 23.72
N GLY A 404 -25.22 1.92 24.60
CA GLY A 404 -26.19 0.82 24.54
C GLY A 404 -27.61 1.20 24.97
N GLY A 405 -27.76 2.24 25.79
CA GLY A 405 -29.07 2.69 26.29
C GLY A 405 -29.92 3.45 25.28
N ARG A 406 -29.34 3.93 24.16
CA ARG A 406 -30.09 4.66 23.11
C ARG A 406 -30.58 3.79 21.96
N ARG A 407 -30.01 2.60 21.76
CA ARG A 407 -30.41 1.63 20.73
C ARG A 407 -30.08 0.25 21.29
N ASN A 408 -31.09 -0.62 21.45
CA ASN A 408 -30.96 -1.95 22.04
C ASN A 408 -29.86 -2.78 21.36
N TYR A 409 -28.63 -2.73 21.88
CA TYR A 409 -27.48 -3.49 21.38
C TYR A 409 -27.16 -4.66 22.32
N ASP A 410 -26.69 -5.76 21.75
CA ASP A 410 -26.23 -6.93 22.50
C ASP A 410 -24.92 -6.62 23.27
N ARG A 411 -24.91 -6.93 24.57
CA ARG A 411 -23.76 -6.73 25.47
C ARG A 411 -22.50 -7.44 24.97
N GLY A 412 -22.63 -8.62 24.37
CA GLY A 412 -21.48 -9.39 23.88
C GLY A 412 -20.73 -8.71 22.72
N PHE A 413 -21.49 -8.07 21.82
CA PHE A 413 -20.97 -7.36 20.66
C PHE A 413 -20.25 -6.05 21.07
N LEU A 414 -20.85 -5.30 22.01
CA LEU A 414 -20.27 -4.07 22.54
C LEU A 414 -18.93 -4.31 23.27
N ILE A 415 -18.80 -5.40 24.01
CA ILE A 415 -17.56 -5.77 24.72
C ILE A 415 -16.44 -6.13 23.72
N SER A 416 -16.78 -6.81 22.62
CA SER A 416 -15.82 -7.17 21.55
C SER A 416 -15.31 -5.94 20.79
N ILE A 417 -16.22 -5.01 20.43
CA ILE A 417 -15.88 -3.72 19.83
C ILE A 417 -14.99 -2.91 20.77
N PHE A 418 -15.33 -2.84 22.06
CA PHE A 418 -14.58 -2.06 23.03
C PHE A 418 -13.19 -2.64 23.28
N SER A 419 -13.04 -3.97 23.42
CA SER A 419 -11.71 -4.60 23.52
C SER A 419 -10.85 -4.30 22.28
N THR A 420 -11.47 -4.18 21.11
CA THR A 420 -10.79 -3.92 19.84
C THR A 420 -10.38 -2.45 19.70
N ILE A 421 -11.27 -1.52 20.03
CA ILE A 421 -10.99 -0.07 20.07
C ILE A 421 -9.91 0.21 21.13
N LEU A 422 -10.03 -0.35 22.33
CA LEU A 422 -9.06 -0.16 23.40
C LEU A 422 -7.69 -0.73 23.03
N LYS A 423 -7.61 -1.90 22.38
CA LYS A 423 -6.34 -2.44 21.87
C LYS A 423 -5.75 -1.57 20.76
N PHE A 424 -6.58 -1.05 19.86
CA PHE A 424 -6.14 -0.17 18.77
C PHE A 424 -5.63 1.18 19.29
N PHE A 425 -6.37 1.81 20.20
CA PHE A 425 -5.97 3.04 20.88
C PHE A 425 -4.74 2.79 21.76
N LEU A 426 -4.69 1.74 22.57
CA LEU A 426 -3.50 1.40 23.35
C LEU A 426 -2.29 1.15 22.45
N GLN A 427 -2.45 0.48 21.31
CA GLN A 427 -1.34 0.24 20.39
C GLN A 427 -0.87 1.54 19.73
N ALA A 428 -1.78 2.41 19.27
CA ALA A 428 -1.47 3.75 18.76
C ALA A 428 -0.82 4.66 19.83
N PHE A 429 -1.31 4.60 21.07
CA PHE A 429 -0.82 5.36 22.22
C PHE A 429 0.53 4.82 22.71
N TYR A 430 0.76 3.51 22.64
CA TYR A 430 2.04 2.89 23.01
C TYR A 430 3.13 3.22 21.97
N PHE A 431 2.79 3.27 20.67
CA PHE A 431 3.71 3.75 19.64
C PHE A 431 4.02 5.25 19.79
N SER A 432 3.01 6.07 20.11
CA SER A 432 3.19 7.50 20.42
C SER A 432 4.05 7.71 21.67
N MET A 433 3.82 6.97 22.76
CA MET A 433 4.61 7.05 23.99
C MET A 433 6.03 6.49 23.89
N ILE A 434 6.28 5.47 23.05
CA ILE A 434 7.64 4.98 22.78
C ILE A 434 8.43 6.04 22.01
N SER A 435 7.81 6.66 20.98
CA SER A 435 8.39 7.81 20.26
C SER A 435 8.68 8.97 21.22
N TRP A 436 7.76 9.24 22.15
CA TRP A 436 7.91 10.29 23.17
C TRP A 436 9.00 9.98 24.22
N ASN A 437 9.13 8.73 24.68
CA ASN A 437 10.19 8.32 25.61
C ASN A 437 11.58 8.30 24.95
N ILE A 438 11.66 8.03 23.65
CA ILE A 438 12.91 8.11 22.89
C ILE A 438 13.28 9.58 22.69
N HIS A 439 12.32 10.44 22.31
CA HIS A 439 12.55 11.87 22.14
C HIS A 439 12.94 12.58 23.45
N ALA A 440 12.28 12.25 24.58
CA ALA A 440 12.62 12.78 25.90
C ALA A 440 13.99 12.31 26.40
N LYS A 441 14.39 11.05 26.12
CA LYS A 441 15.74 10.55 26.45
C LYS A 441 16.83 11.18 25.57
N CYS A 442 16.55 11.41 24.29
CA CYS A 442 17.48 12.11 23.39
C CYS A 442 17.67 13.58 23.77
N SER A 443 16.61 14.26 24.22
CA SER A 443 16.70 15.64 24.72
C SER A 443 17.39 15.76 26.08
N MET A 444 17.27 14.76 26.97
CA MET A 444 18.04 14.75 28.22
C MET A 444 19.53 14.42 28.01
N LEU A 445 19.88 13.51 27.09
CA LEU A 445 21.27 13.21 26.76
C LEU A 445 22.00 14.37 26.06
N ALA A 446 21.28 15.25 25.37
CA ALA A 446 21.82 16.48 24.78
C ALA A 446 22.03 17.61 25.81
N ALA A 447 21.31 17.58 26.94
CA ALA A 447 21.45 18.56 28.02
C ALA A 447 22.63 18.25 28.97
N ASP A 448 23.11 17.01 29.01
CA ASP A 448 24.25 16.58 29.84
C ASP A 448 25.63 16.68 29.12
N VAL A 449 25.68 17.25 27.91
CA VAL A 449 26.93 17.44 27.12
C VAL A 449 27.21 18.92 26.79
N VAL A 450 26.77 19.86 27.64
CA VAL A 450 27.19 21.27 27.59
C VAL A 450 27.89 21.66 28.88
#